data_AF-A0A5C5YNN1-F1
#
_entry.id   AF-A0A5C5YNN1-F1
#
_cell.length_a   1.000
_cell.length_b   1.000
_cell.length_c   1.000
_cell.angle_alpha   90.00
_cell.angle_beta   90.00
_cell.angle_gamma   90.00
#
_symmetry.space_group_name_H-M   'P 1'
#
loop_
_entity.id
_entity.type
_entity.pdbx_description
1 polymer ?
#
loop_
_entity_poly.entity_id
_entity_poly.type
_entity_poly.pdbx_seq_one_letter_code
_entity_poly.pdbx_strand_id
1 'polypeptide(L)'
;MLPHRQNSFAVSCYILGMLLLGGHVGRCDDSPTEVEMAGYLLVPHQEAPETYNAGFSMYVTAWPLLNHYPGNRFQTGLFGTWMFAQYDGATPDRKLYSDIEGGLGWWRDTRFATETPKFIMGGVALNFSEWANGPGAGKGRDWDQPKGKYGIAQLSSSVLWPPDGLNLKQGTCNELVGYGYLPLPLSTHKSTTAGKQVPTGDRCWTLFLNTGNFKGPVAFFTPYFWSAATADDPTLSGLFLDSRPSKPNKALQMETQYIPAFQATDSNGVTYARVAPTSFPRDASGDSLVVHRMLVYNKNALWDAVKTWFDGGPAANGKIDESASAPQTFMSKGGSTWRIYPRSATKEQRVKIAWDAFASPVELDSVSYGYRWNYELATKTESEHGQLVTLPEYYRLDGVETDKPIWVPVPSAEVPVETGLANVQFHRPNDKRANHKMAEPYVTPDDPLSCWKKPGPAAGPFQAKLGDGSVVTYYWYRFADQPALLNADLTEVEREAMQLKVEKLHRTWTKDREYLAPPTLGTLADLDPALLVTPPKGLEIGYVPIATRQEEQTR
;
A
#
# COMPACT_ATOMS: atom_id res chain seq x y z
N MET A 1 -55.03 14.21 76.02
CA MET A 1 -55.58 15.57 75.88
C MET A 1 -55.66 15.92 74.40
N LEU A 2 -56.87 15.92 73.84
CA LEU A 2 -57.22 16.75 72.66
C LEU A 2 -57.39 18.21 73.15
N PRO A 3 -57.29 19.28 72.32
CA PRO A 3 -58.00 19.38 71.03
C PRO A 3 -57.39 20.24 69.87
N HIS A 4 -57.98 20.03 68.69
CA HIS A 4 -58.31 20.92 67.54
C HIS A 4 -57.51 22.17 67.13
N ARG A 5 -57.27 22.26 65.81
CA ARG A 5 -57.55 23.36 64.83
C ARG A 5 -56.94 22.95 63.46
N GLN A 6 -57.38 23.34 62.25
CA GLN A 6 -58.59 23.93 61.68
C GLN A 6 -58.43 23.82 60.13
N ASN A 7 -59.54 23.61 59.40
CA ASN A 7 -59.61 23.58 57.93
C ASN A 7 -59.54 25.00 57.32
N SER A 8 -59.10 25.09 56.05
CA SER A 8 -59.61 26.10 55.09
C SER A 8 -59.55 25.59 53.63
N PHE A 9 -60.69 25.77 52.97
CA PHE A 9 -61.11 25.60 51.56
C PHE A 9 -60.32 26.55 50.61
N ALA A 10 -60.30 26.49 49.28
CA ALA A 10 -60.80 25.58 48.23
C ALA A 10 -60.31 26.11 46.85
N VAL A 11 -60.71 25.38 45.81
CA VAL A 11 -60.93 25.76 44.39
C VAL A 11 -59.94 25.12 43.41
N SER A 12 -60.40 24.06 42.74
CA SER A 12 -60.04 23.81 41.35
C SER A 12 -61.22 23.17 40.63
N CYS A 13 -61.68 23.88 39.60
CA CYS A 13 -62.79 23.50 38.74
C CYS A 13 -62.37 22.36 37.80
N TYR A 14 -63.31 21.44 37.60
CA TYR A 14 -63.31 20.50 36.48
C TYR A 14 -63.57 21.25 35.17
N ILE A 15 -62.70 21.07 34.18
CA ILE A 15 -63.08 21.16 32.77
C ILE A 15 -62.55 19.91 32.05
N LEU A 16 -63.51 19.18 31.48
CA LEU A 16 -63.37 18.03 30.60
C LEU A 16 -62.93 18.52 29.21
N GLY A 17 -61.90 17.92 28.60
CA GLY A 17 -61.44 18.33 27.27
C GLY A 17 -60.51 17.33 26.59
N MET A 18 -61.12 16.42 25.82
CA MET A 18 -60.63 15.65 24.66
C MET A 18 -59.18 15.15 24.60
N LEU A 19 -59.06 13.81 24.53
CA LEU A 19 -57.94 13.09 23.93
C LEU A 19 -57.60 13.63 22.53
N LEU A 20 -56.35 14.02 22.32
CA LEU A 20 -55.67 13.94 21.03
C LEU A 20 -54.40 13.11 21.23
N LEU A 21 -54.44 11.89 20.68
CA LEU A 21 -53.27 11.05 20.46
C LEU A 21 -52.38 11.74 19.42
N GLY A 22 -51.48 12.60 19.89
CA GLY A 22 -50.37 13.11 19.08
C GLY A 22 -49.30 12.04 18.98
N GLY A 23 -49.26 11.34 17.86
CA GLY A 23 -48.16 10.44 17.52
C GLY A 23 -46.82 11.16 17.63
N HIS A 24 -45.88 10.57 18.37
CA HIS A 24 -44.48 10.96 18.28
C HIS A 24 -43.98 10.58 16.88
N VAL A 25 -44.05 11.52 15.94
CA VAL A 25 -43.19 11.51 14.77
C VAL A 25 -41.78 11.70 15.31
N GLY A 26 -40.97 10.65 15.23
CA GLY A 26 -39.56 10.71 15.56
C GLY A 26 -38.90 11.85 14.77
N ARG A 27 -38.19 12.71 15.47
CA ARG A 27 -37.39 13.79 14.90
C ARG A 27 -36.37 13.15 13.95
N CYS A 28 -36.44 13.46 12.65
CA CYS A 28 -35.39 13.13 11.70
C CYS A 28 -34.13 13.89 12.12
N ASP A 29 -32.98 13.22 12.23
CA ASP A 29 -31.70 13.92 12.39
C ASP A 29 -31.38 14.56 11.01
N ASP A 30 -31.63 15.86 10.90
CA ASP A 30 -31.69 16.65 9.64
C ASP A 30 -30.33 16.84 8.90
N SER A 31 -29.26 16.12 9.25
CA SER A 31 -27.93 16.31 8.64
C SER A 31 -27.27 15.01 8.22
N PRO A 32 -26.61 14.95 7.04
CA PRO A 32 -25.80 13.81 6.63
C PRO A 32 -24.83 13.37 7.72
N THR A 33 -24.77 12.06 7.95
CA THR A 33 -23.89 11.42 8.92
C THR A 33 -22.67 10.83 8.22
N GLU A 34 -21.48 10.97 8.80
CA GLU A 34 -20.25 10.41 8.24
C GLU A 34 -20.27 8.87 8.28
N VAL A 35 -19.95 8.27 7.13
CA VAL A 35 -19.72 6.84 6.96
C VAL A 35 -18.43 6.64 6.14
N GLU A 36 -18.11 5.39 5.83
CA GLU A 36 -16.96 5.07 4.98
C GLU A 36 -17.32 3.99 3.97
N MET A 37 -16.64 4.02 2.83
CA MET A 37 -16.61 2.92 1.89
C MET A 37 -15.26 2.18 2.01
N ALA A 38 -15.32 0.85 2.13
CA ALA A 38 -14.14 0.00 2.28
C ALA A 38 -14.41 -1.44 1.83
N GLY A 39 -13.34 -2.17 1.51
CA GLY A 39 -13.35 -3.57 1.09
C GLY A 39 -12.27 -3.84 0.04
N TYR A 40 -12.45 -4.91 -0.72
CA TYR A 40 -11.50 -5.36 -1.74
C TYR A 40 -12.14 -5.42 -3.12
N LEU A 41 -11.36 -5.07 -4.15
CA LEU A 41 -11.61 -5.52 -5.52
C LEU A 41 -10.76 -6.76 -5.80
N LEU A 42 -11.38 -7.81 -6.32
CA LEU A 42 -10.79 -9.14 -6.44
C LEU A 42 -10.45 -9.43 -7.91
N VAL A 43 -9.24 -9.92 -8.17
CA VAL A 43 -8.77 -10.33 -9.51
C VAL A 43 -8.42 -11.83 -9.52
N PRO A 44 -9.40 -12.70 -9.80
CA PRO A 44 -9.16 -14.13 -10.00
C PRO A 44 -8.24 -14.39 -11.19
N HIS A 45 -7.32 -15.32 -11.01
CA HIS A 45 -6.35 -15.74 -12.03
C HIS A 45 -6.06 -17.23 -11.89
N GLN A 46 -5.48 -17.82 -12.92
CA GLN A 46 -5.11 -19.23 -12.94
C GLN A 46 -3.96 -19.51 -11.97
N GLU A 47 -4.00 -20.70 -11.36
CA GLU A 47 -2.90 -21.18 -10.54
C GLU A 47 -1.71 -21.55 -11.41
N ALA A 48 -0.51 -21.22 -10.95
CA ALA A 48 0.76 -21.67 -11.47
C ALA A 48 1.25 -22.90 -10.69
N PRO A 49 2.11 -23.74 -11.29
CA PRO A 49 2.72 -24.86 -10.57
C PRO A 49 3.49 -24.40 -9.32
N GLU A 50 3.43 -25.20 -8.26
CA GLU A 50 4.09 -24.94 -6.97
C GLU A 50 5.62 -24.81 -7.06
N THR A 51 6.23 -25.19 -8.18
CA THR A 51 7.66 -25.05 -8.47
C THR A 51 8.09 -23.62 -8.83
N TYR A 52 7.15 -22.72 -9.17
CA TYR A 52 7.43 -21.30 -9.45
C TYR A 52 7.40 -20.45 -8.18
N ASN A 53 8.25 -20.83 -7.23
CA ASN A 53 8.25 -20.33 -5.85
C ASN A 53 9.40 -19.37 -5.51
N ALA A 54 9.98 -18.71 -6.50
CA ALA A 54 11.11 -17.79 -6.38
C ALA A 54 10.73 -16.34 -6.70
N GLY A 55 9.50 -15.94 -6.36
CA GLY A 55 9.04 -14.56 -6.48
C GLY A 55 7.99 -14.33 -7.56
N PHE A 56 7.75 -13.06 -7.85
CA PHE A 56 6.78 -12.61 -8.84
C PHE A 56 7.14 -11.25 -9.42
N SER A 57 6.46 -10.87 -10.50
CA SER A 57 6.38 -9.50 -10.96
C SER A 57 5.02 -9.21 -11.60
N MET A 58 4.65 -7.93 -11.64
CA MET A 58 3.49 -7.43 -12.37
C MET A 58 3.65 -5.96 -12.72
N TYR A 59 2.78 -5.50 -13.60
CA TYR A 59 2.58 -4.09 -13.90
C TYR A 59 1.23 -3.66 -13.35
N VAL A 60 1.22 -2.58 -12.60
CA VAL A 60 0.02 -2.01 -11.99
C VAL A 60 -0.16 -0.60 -12.50
N THR A 61 -1.37 -0.27 -12.94
CA THR A 61 -1.69 1.10 -13.37
C THR A 61 -1.67 2.03 -12.15
N ALA A 62 -1.04 3.19 -12.30
CA ALA A 62 -1.04 4.27 -11.32
C ALA A 62 -2.00 5.37 -11.77
N TRP A 63 -2.83 5.86 -10.85
CA TRP A 63 -3.76 6.95 -11.08
C TRP A 63 -4.23 7.57 -9.76
N PRO A 64 -4.76 8.80 -9.78
CA PRO A 64 -5.45 9.38 -8.63
C PRO A 64 -6.82 8.72 -8.42
N LEU A 65 -6.99 7.97 -7.33
CA LEU A 65 -8.28 7.33 -7.04
C LEU A 65 -9.37 8.36 -6.72
N LEU A 66 -8.99 9.44 -6.05
CA LEU A 66 -9.88 10.55 -5.68
C LEU A 66 -9.34 11.85 -6.29
N ASN A 67 -10.25 12.76 -6.67
CA ASN A 67 -9.88 14.07 -7.22
C ASN A 67 -9.09 14.94 -6.23
N HIS A 68 -9.34 14.76 -4.94
CA HIS A 68 -8.65 15.46 -3.87
C HIS A 68 -8.26 14.47 -2.78
N TYR A 69 -7.02 14.57 -2.29
CA TYR A 69 -6.57 13.80 -1.14
C TYR A 69 -7.40 14.17 0.11
N PRO A 70 -8.14 13.24 0.71
CA PRO A 70 -9.10 13.57 1.77
C PRO A 70 -8.49 13.53 3.17
N GLY A 71 -7.16 13.44 3.27
CA GLY A 71 -6.42 13.44 4.54
C GLY A 71 -5.96 12.09 5.03
N ASN A 72 -5.22 12.10 6.14
CA ASN A 72 -4.43 10.96 6.65
C ASN A 72 -5.26 9.77 7.14
N ARG A 73 -6.60 9.83 7.07
CA ARG A 73 -7.44 8.64 7.28
C ARG A 73 -7.56 7.80 6.00
N PHE A 74 -7.31 8.41 4.84
CA PHE A 74 -7.30 7.75 3.54
C PHE A 74 -6.29 6.61 3.55
N GLN A 75 -6.78 5.42 3.22
CA GLN A 75 -5.93 4.27 3.04
C GLN A 75 -6.54 3.37 2.00
N THR A 76 -5.79 3.18 0.93
CA THR A 76 -6.08 2.22 -0.12
C THR A 76 -4.77 1.89 -0.81
N GLY A 77 -4.53 0.59 -0.99
CA GLY A 77 -3.63 0.16 -2.05
C GLY A 77 -4.32 0.37 -3.39
N LEU A 78 -3.53 0.51 -4.45
CA LEU A 78 -3.96 0.09 -5.79
C LEU A 78 -3.81 -1.43 -5.89
N PHE A 79 -3.96 -2.01 -7.08
CA PHE A 79 -3.84 -3.46 -7.24
C PHE A 79 -2.47 -3.95 -6.78
N GLY A 80 -2.47 -4.99 -5.96
CA GLY A 80 -1.30 -5.53 -5.28
C GLY A 80 -1.47 -7.00 -4.95
N THR A 81 -0.49 -7.58 -4.28
CA THR A 81 -0.50 -8.98 -3.85
C THR A 81 0.22 -9.16 -2.53
N TRP A 82 -0.12 -10.22 -1.80
CA TRP A 82 0.56 -10.64 -0.58
C TRP A 82 1.41 -11.88 -0.87
N MET A 83 2.73 -11.75 -0.72
CA MET A 83 3.69 -12.82 -0.93
C MET A 83 4.04 -13.48 0.40
N PHE A 84 3.45 -14.65 0.65
CA PHE A 84 3.71 -15.47 1.83
C PHE A 84 4.78 -16.54 1.59
N ALA A 85 5.37 -17.05 2.67
CA ALA A 85 6.20 -18.25 2.64
C ALA A 85 5.40 -19.49 2.20
N GLN A 86 6.00 -20.32 1.36
CA GLN A 86 5.49 -21.63 0.95
C GLN A 86 5.91 -22.70 1.97
N TYR A 87 4.96 -23.53 2.38
CA TYR A 87 5.18 -24.63 3.33
C TYR A 87 5.05 -25.97 2.63
N ASP A 88 5.76 -26.98 3.15
CA ASP A 88 5.61 -28.36 2.70
C ASP A 88 4.29 -28.89 3.27
N GLY A 89 3.23 -28.91 2.46
CA GLY A 89 1.89 -29.31 2.87
C GLY A 89 1.09 -28.19 3.53
N ALA A 90 0.38 -28.52 4.62
CA ALA A 90 -0.51 -27.55 5.28
C ALA A 90 0.29 -26.42 5.95
N THR A 91 -0.29 -25.21 5.92
CA THR A 91 0.23 -24.09 6.72
C THR A 91 0.21 -24.51 8.20
N PRO A 92 1.26 -24.26 8.98
CA PRO A 92 1.27 -24.68 10.38
C PRO A 92 0.07 -24.12 11.15
N ASP A 93 -0.56 -24.96 11.98
CA ASP A 93 -1.75 -24.61 12.77
C ASP A 93 -1.42 -23.70 13.97
N ARG A 94 -0.97 -22.48 13.66
CA ARG A 94 -0.63 -21.42 14.60
C ARG A 94 -0.68 -20.05 13.90
N LYS A 95 -0.77 -18.98 14.68
CA LYS A 95 -0.76 -17.61 14.16
C LYS A 95 0.63 -17.28 13.57
N LEU A 96 0.75 -17.24 12.24
CA LEU A 96 1.99 -17.04 11.48
C LEU A 96 1.83 -16.02 10.35
N TYR A 97 1.12 -14.93 10.57
CA TYR A 97 1.00 -13.91 9.53
C TYR A 97 2.36 -13.24 9.30
N SER A 98 2.93 -13.40 8.11
CA SER A 98 4.17 -12.74 7.67
C SER A 98 4.30 -12.82 6.16
N ASP A 99 4.51 -11.69 5.51
CA ASP A 99 4.48 -11.55 4.06
C ASP A 99 5.19 -10.28 3.56
N ILE A 100 5.22 -10.14 2.24
CA ILE A 100 5.47 -8.89 1.53
C ILE A 100 4.17 -8.50 0.83
N GLU A 101 3.58 -7.36 1.20
CA GLU A 101 2.25 -6.92 0.76
C GLU A 101 2.20 -5.53 0.10
N GLY A 102 3.30 -4.77 0.16
CA GLY A 102 3.35 -3.41 -0.36
C GLY A 102 3.07 -3.27 -1.87
N GLY A 103 3.08 -2.03 -2.34
CA GLY A 103 2.73 -1.68 -3.71
C GLY A 103 2.44 -0.19 -3.82
N LEU A 104 1.67 0.19 -4.83
CA LEU A 104 1.17 1.56 -4.99
C LEU A 104 -0.02 1.84 -4.08
N GLY A 105 -0.12 3.05 -3.53
CA GLY A 105 -1.28 3.45 -2.74
C GLY A 105 -1.04 4.65 -1.82
N TRP A 106 -1.87 4.72 -0.80
CA TRP A 106 -1.83 5.71 0.29
C TRP A 106 -2.04 4.99 1.62
N TRP A 107 -1.29 5.39 2.64
CA TRP A 107 -1.34 4.80 3.98
C TRP A 107 -1.60 5.86 5.04
N ARG A 108 -2.16 5.45 6.16
CA ARG A 108 -2.49 6.36 7.27
C ARG A 108 -1.28 7.06 7.87
N ASP A 109 -0.09 6.49 7.69
CA ASP A 109 1.17 7.05 8.15
C ASP A 109 1.87 7.93 7.09
N THR A 110 1.36 8.03 5.86
CA THR A 110 1.85 8.95 4.82
C THR A 110 1.63 10.40 5.26
N ARG A 111 2.71 11.18 5.35
CA ARG A 111 2.73 12.57 5.81
C ARG A 111 2.68 13.58 4.67
N PHE A 112 3.31 13.27 3.54
CA PHE A 112 3.39 14.15 2.37
C PHE A 112 2.58 13.56 1.21
N ALA A 113 1.33 13.22 1.50
CA ALA A 113 0.43 12.62 0.52
C ALA A 113 -0.12 13.67 -0.45
N THR A 114 -0.24 13.27 -1.71
CA THR A 114 -0.94 14.00 -2.79
C THR A 114 -1.97 13.08 -3.43
N GLU A 115 -2.63 13.53 -4.50
CA GLU A 115 -3.49 12.68 -5.33
C GLU A 115 -2.71 11.64 -6.13
N THR A 116 -1.38 11.75 -6.23
CA THR A 116 -0.55 10.73 -6.88
C THR A 116 -0.18 9.64 -5.86
N PRO A 117 -0.37 8.34 -6.18
CA PRO A 117 -0.01 7.26 -5.25
C PRO A 117 1.50 7.20 -5.03
N LYS A 118 1.90 6.69 -3.87
CA LYS A 118 3.30 6.35 -3.57
C LYS A 118 3.50 4.85 -3.60
N PHE A 119 4.73 4.41 -3.76
CA PHE A 119 5.10 2.99 -3.65
C PHE A 119 5.76 2.71 -2.29
N ILE A 120 5.35 1.63 -1.60
CA ILE A 120 6.05 1.10 -0.42
C ILE A 120 6.40 -0.39 -0.60
N MET A 121 7.38 -0.88 0.15
CA MET A 121 7.74 -2.30 0.10
C MET A 121 6.83 -3.21 0.94
N GLY A 122 6.37 -2.73 2.10
CA GLY A 122 5.38 -3.40 2.95
C GLY A 122 5.73 -4.83 3.38
N GLY A 123 6.83 -5.05 4.11
CA GLY A 123 7.12 -6.34 4.72
C GLY A 123 6.57 -6.44 6.13
N VAL A 124 5.84 -7.51 6.44
CA VAL A 124 5.23 -7.75 7.75
C VAL A 124 5.96 -8.90 8.44
N ALA A 125 6.61 -8.60 9.57
CA ALA A 125 7.18 -9.62 10.43
C ALA A 125 6.07 -10.33 11.23
N LEU A 126 6.43 -11.40 11.94
CA LEU A 126 5.50 -12.28 12.64
C LEU A 126 4.36 -11.54 13.35
N ASN A 127 3.13 -11.73 12.86
CA ASN A 127 1.89 -11.24 13.44
C ASN A 127 1.87 -9.73 13.69
N PHE A 128 2.45 -8.94 12.77
CA PHE A 128 2.58 -7.49 12.88
C PHE A 128 3.38 -7.05 14.11
N SER A 129 4.30 -7.87 14.64
CA SER A 129 5.24 -7.46 15.68
C SER A 129 5.96 -6.17 15.25
N GLU A 130 6.37 -6.14 13.98
CA GLU A 130 6.93 -5.00 13.26
C GLU A 130 6.60 -5.07 11.75
N TRP A 131 6.79 -3.96 11.05
CA TRP A 131 6.68 -3.89 9.59
C TRP A 131 7.71 -2.91 9.02
N ALA A 132 8.16 -3.18 7.80
CA ALA A 132 9.16 -2.39 7.08
C ALA A 132 8.60 -1.90 5.74
N ASN A 133 8.53 -0.58 5.55
CA ASN A 133 7.90 0.05 4.38
C ASN A 133 8.92 0.59 3.36
N GLY A 134 10.19 0.64 3.74
CA GLY A 134 11.33 1.05 2.92
C GLY A 134 12.60 1.21 3.79
N PRO A 135 13.77 1.51 3.21
CA PRO A 135 14.97 1.87 3.99
C PRO A 135 14.68 2.98 5.00
N GLY A 136 14.90 2.71 6.29
CA GLY A 136 14.64 3.67 7.38
C GLY A 136 13.16 3.88 7.74
N ALA A 137 12.23 3.15 7.11
CA ALA A 137 10.79 3.29 7.30
C ALA A 137 10.15 2.01 7.85
N GLY A 138 9.40 2.15 8.95
CA GLY A 138 8.78 1.02 9.63
C GLY A 138 7.83 1.46 10.74
N LYS A 139 7.27 0.50 11.46
CA LYS A 139 6.22 0.68 12.48
C LYS A 139 6.55 1.74 13.53
N GLY A 140 5.63 2.68 13.70
CA GLY A 140 5.73 3.72 14.73
C GLY A 140 6.75 4.82 14.40
N ARG A 141 6.97 5.72 15.36
CA ARG A 141 7.86 6.90 15.21
C ARG A 141 9.06 6.87 16.14
N ASP A 142 9.02 6.01 17.13
CA ASP A 142 10.02 5.89 18.17
C ASP A 142 11.26 5.15 17.63
N TRP A 143 12.43 5.75 17.76
CA TRP A 143 13.71 5.13 17.39
C TRP A 143 14.31 4.30 18.53
N ASP A 144 13.81 4.43 19.75
CA ASP A 144 14.12 3.50 20.85
C ASP A 144 13.41 2.15 20.64
N GLN A 145 12.38 2.13 19.79
CA GLN A 145 11.71 0.93 19.30
C GLN A 145 11.62 0.94 17.76
N PRO A 146 12.74 0.74 17.05
CA PRO A 146 12.85 0.93 15.60
C PRO A 146 12.24 -0.24 14.79
N LYS A 147 11.04 -0.67 15.19
CA LYS A 147 10.27 -1.83 14.69
C LYS A 147 10.19 -1.79 13.16
N GLY A 148 10.98 -2.63 12.50
CA GLY A 148 11.11 -2.77 11.05
C GLY A 148 11.86 -1.63 10.34
N LYS A 149 12.29 -0.56 11.03
CA LYS A 149 13.01 0.57 10.41
C LYS A 149 14.38 0.19 9.83
N TYR A 150 14.96 -0.90 10.31
CA TYR A 150 16.19 -1.50 9.80
C TYR A 150 15.97 -2.77 8.95
N GLY A 151 14.71 -3.15 8.69
CA GLY A 151 14.37 -4.40 8.02
C GLY A 151 14.70 -4.41 6.52
N ILE A 152 14.91 -3.25 5.91
CA ILE A 152 15.20 -3.10 4.48
C ILE A 152 16.52 -2.37 4.28
N ALA A 153 17.41 -2.97 3.50
CA ALA A 153 18.67 -2.37 3.07
C ALA A 153 18.52 -1.79 1.65
N GLN A 154 18.97 -0.55 1.48
CA GLN A 154 19.09 0.10 0.17
C GLN A 154 20.15 -0.63 -0.65
N LEU A 155 19.86 -0.89 -1.93
CA LEU A 155 20.75 -1.56 -2.87
C LEU A 155 21.10 -0.68 -4.07
N SER A 156 20.15 0.06 -4.64
CA SER A 156 20.42 0.93 -5.79
C SER A 156 21.30 2.10 -5.40
N SER A 157 22.34 2.36 -6.18
CA SER A 157 23.14 3.59 -6.12
C SER A 157 22.52 4.74 -6.92
N SER A 158 21.39 4.56 -7.59
CA SER A 158 20.80 5.59 -8.48
C SER A 158 19.42 6.07 -8.03
N VAL A 159 18.82 5.41 -7.03
CA VAL A 159 17.48 5.74 -6.53
C VAL A 159 17.58 6.10 -5.05
N LEU A 160 17.17 7.32 -4.71
CA LEU A 160 16.96 7.73 -3.32
C LEU A 160 15.57 7.26 -2.87
N TRP A 161 15.50 6.54 -1.75
CA TRP A 161 14.23 6.14 -1.14
C TRP A 161 13.84 7.08 0.02
N PRO A 162 12.73 7.83 -0.07
CA PRO A 162 12.23 8.64 1.03
C PRO A 162 11.50 7.78 2.09
N PRO A 163 11.60 8.10 3.39
CA PRO A 163 10.93 7.34 4.44
C PRO A 163 9.39 7.38 4.37
N ASP A 164 8.81 8.39 3.69
CA ASP A 164 7.37 8.50 3.46
C ASP A 164 6.84 7.62 2.32
N GLY A 165 7.73 6.98 1.55
CA GLY A 165 7.41 6.18 0.37
C GLY A 165 8.08 6.71 -0.90
N LEU A 166 8.24 5.84 -1.89
CA LEU A 166 8.83 6.19 -3.18
C LEU A 166 7.80 6.92 -4.04
N ASN A 167 8.10 8.16 -4.44
CA ASN A 167 7.19 8.99 -5.23
C ASN A 167 7.21 8.64 -6.71
N LEU A 168 6.02 8.64 -7.31
CA LEU A 168 5.87 8.78 -8.76
C LEU A 168 5.91 10.26 -9.14
N LYS A 169 6.15 10.51 -10.43
CA LYS A 169 5.97 11.84 -11.02
C LYS A 169 4.55 12.33 -10.75
N GLN A 170 4.42 13.54 -10.21
CA GLN A 170 3.11 14.07 -9.84
C GLN A 170 2.20 14.22 -11.06
N GLY A 171 0.95 13.82 -10.89
CA GLY A 171 -0.06 13.80 -11.96
C GLY A 171 -0.04 12.53 -12.81
N THR A 172 0.77 11.52 -12.46
CA THR A 172 0.72 10.21 -13.12
C THR A 172 -0.69 9.63 -13.12
N CYS A 173 -1.16 9.25 -14.31
CA CYS A 173 -2.50 8.72 -14.54
C CYS A 173 -2.54 7.86 -15.79
N ASN A 174 -3.06 6.64 -15.65
CA ASN A 174 -3.12 5.65 -16.73
C ASN A 174 -1.74 5.19 -17.24
N GLU A 175 -0.74 5.21 -16.37
CA GLU A 175 0.62 4.73 -16.63
C GLU A 175 0.94 3.54 -15.71
N LEU A 176 1.76 2.61 -16.16
CA LEU A 176 2.09 1.36 -15.47
C LEU A 176 3.37 1.47 -14.67
N VAL A 177 3.35 1.01 -13.43
CA VAL A 177 4.55 0.72 -12.64
C VAL A 177 4.79 -0.78 -12.66
N GLY A 178 5.89 -1.20 -13.28
CA GLY A 178 6.37 -2.57 -13.19
C GLY A 178 7.12 -2.79 -11.89
N TYR A 179 6.75 -3.80 -11.12
CA TYR A 179 7.51 -4.20 -9.95
C TYR A 179 7.47 -5.70 -9.71
N GLY A 180 8.44 -6.20 -8.95
CA GLY A 180 8.49 -7.59 -8.53
C GLY A 180 9.46 -7.81 -7.40
N TYR A 181 9.31 -8.95 -6.72
CA TYR A 181 10.24 -9.39 -5.68
C TYR A 181 10.84 -10.72 -6.10
N LEU A 182 12.17 -10.76 -6.23
CA LEU A 182 12.94 -11.98 -6.47
C LEU A 182 14.09 -12.05 -5.46
N PRO A 183 14.47 -13.24 -4.97
CA PRO A 183 15.54 -13.35 -3.99
C PRO A 183 16.90 -13.18 -4.68
N LEU A 184 17.84 -12.52 -4.02
CA LEU A 184 19.25 -12.47 -4.41
C LEU A 184 20.13 -13.12 -3.32
N PRO A 185 21.19 -13.86 -3.69
CA PRO A 185 22.11 -14.50 -2.74
C PRO A 185 23.16 -13.52 -2.18
N LEU A 186 22.70 -12.40 -1.60
CA LEU A 186 23.55 -11.34 -1.07
C LEU A 186 24.17 -11.73 0.27
N SER A 187 23.39 -12.30 1.18
CA SER A 187 23.89 -12.86 2.44
C SER A 187 24.30 -14.33 2.28
N THR A 188 24.81 -14.91 3.36
CA THR A 188 25.05 -16.34 3.52
C THR A 188 24.15 -16.87 4.62
N HIS A 189 23.74 -18.13 4.51
CA HIS A 189 23.02 -18.82 5.58
C HIS A 189 23.87 -18.82 6.86
N LYS A 190 23.23 -18.53 7.99
CA LYS A 190 23.85 -18.53 9.32
C LYS A 190 23.24 -19.60 10.20
N SER A 191 24.06 -20.22 11.05
CA SER A 191 23.59 -21.15 12.08
C SER A 191 23.04 -20.45 13.34
N THR A 192 23.24 -19.14 13.46
CA THR A 192 22.81 -18.34 14.61
C THR A 192 22.08 -17.07 14.20
N THR A 193 21.20 -16.62 15.09
CA THR A 193 20.41 -15.39 14.96
C THR A 193 20.43 -14.66 16.30
N ALA A 194 20.89 -13.41 16.31
CA ALA A 194 21.02 -12.58 17.52
C ALA A 194 21.71 -13.31 18.70
N GLY A 195 22.78 -14.06 18.38
CA GLY A 195 23.54 -14.85 19.36
C GLY A 195 22.88 -16.15 19.85
N LYS A 196 21.68 -16.50 19.37
CA LYS A 196 20.98 -17.76 19.68
C LYS A 196 21.26 -18.82 18.62
N GLN A 197 21.20 -20.11 19.00
CA GLN A 197 21.42 -21.27 18.12
C GLN A 197 20.18 -21.60 17.28
N VAL A 198 19.74 -20.63 16.49
CA VAL A 198 18.64 -20.74 15.52
C VAL A 198 19.09 -20.12 14.20
N PRO A 199 18.78 -20.73 13.04
CA PRO A 199 19.34 -20.30 11.76
C PRO A 199 18.70 -19.02 11.23
N THR A 200 19.47 -18.27 10.46
CA THR A 200 18.98 -17.22 9.55
C THR A 200 19.28 -17.65 8.11
N GLY A 201 18.26 -17.63 7.25
CA GLY A 201 18.40 -17.98 5.84
C GLY A 201 19.16 -16.94 5.00
N ASP A 202 19.25 -17.19 3.70
CA ASP A 202 20.08 -16.43 2.75
C ASP A 202 19.28 -15.65 1.69
N ARG A 203 17.95 -15.61 1.83
CA ARG A 203 17.08 -15.00 0.82
C ARG A 203 16.86 -13.53 1.08
N CYS A 204 17.65 -12.72 0.39
CA CYS A 204 17.41 -11.28 0.30
C CYS A 204 16.34 -11.01 -0.78
N TRP A 205 15.06 -11.03 -0.38
CA TRP A 205 13.96 -10.66 -1.27
C TRP A 205 14.10 -9.21 -1.72
N THR A 206 14.42 -9.03 -3.01
CA THR A 206 14.84 -7.76 -3.60
C THR A 206 13.74 -7.22 -4.49
N LEU A 207 13.37 -5.95 -4.27
CA LEU A 207 12.48 -5.21 -5.14
C LEU A 207 13.19 -4.88 -6.45
N PHE A 208 12.60 -5.30 -7.56
CA PHE A 208 12.92 -4.83 -8.91
C PHE A 208 11.82 -3.89 -9.38
N LEU A 209 12.21 -2.77 -10.00
CA LEU A 209 11.30 -1.85 -10.67
C LEU A 209 11.55 -1.81 -12.17
N ASN A 210 10.49 -1.54 -12.92
CA ASN A 210 10.52 -1.13 -14.33
C ASN A 210 9.58 0.06 -14.50
N THR A 211 10.16 1.25 -14.65
CA THR A 211 9.50 2.54 -14.81
C THR A 211 10.06 3.25 -16.04
N GLY A 212 9.45 4.34 -16.49
CA GLY A 212 9.88 5.07 -17.68
C GLY A 212 11.30 5.62 -17.56
N ASN A 213 11.75 5.95 -16.34
CA ASN A 213 13.03 6.59 -16.07
C ASN A 213 13.99 5.80 -15.14
N PHE A 214 13.59 4.63 -14.63
CA PHE A 214 14.45 3.71 -13.88
C PHE A 214 14.08 2.24 -14.05
N LYS A 215 15.10 1.37 -14.17
CA LYS A 215 14.95 -0.08 -14.24
C LYS A 215 16.01 -0.76 -13.40
N GLY A 216 15.63 -1.79 -12.64
CA GLY A 216 16.57 -2.63 -11.90
C GLY A 216 16.24 -2.79 -10.42
N PRO A 217 17.17 -3.37 -9.64
CA PRO A 217 16.96 -3.61 -8.22
C PRO A 217 17.05 -2.30 -7.42
N VAL A 218 16.24 -2.16 -6.38
CA VAL A 218 16.17 -0.94 -5.55
C VAL A 218 16.65 -1.19 -4.13
N ALA A 219 16.05 -2.14 -3.43
CA ALA A 219 16.31 -2.45 -2.03
C ALA A 219 15.86 -3.88 -1.73
N PHE A 220 16.30 -4.45 -0.61
CA PHE A 220 15.93 -5.81 -0.21
C PHE A 220 15.62 -5.91 1.28
N PHE A 221 14.75 -6.86 1.63
CA PHE A 221 14.51 -7.24 3.02
C PHE A 221 15.70 -8.03 3.54
N THR A 222 16.26 -7.62 4.68
CA THR A 222 17.34 -8.36 5.32
C THR A 222 16.79 -9.70 5.82
N PRO A 223 17.51 -10.83 5.67
CA PRO A 223 17.07 -12.11 6.22
C PRO A 223 16.76 -12.05 7.72
N TYR A 224 17.53 -11.24 8.46
CA TYR A 224 17.33 -10.99 9.89
C TYR A 224 15.95 -10.43 10.24
N PHE A 225 15.36 -9.57 9.39
CA PHE A 225 14.01 -9.05 9.61
C PHE A 225 12.97 -10.16 9.81
N TRP A 226 13.10 -11.26 9.05
CA TRP A 226 12.20 -12.40 9.15
C TRP A 226 12.60 -13.32 10.31
N SER A 227 13.89 -13.59 10.48
CA SER A 227 14.39 -14.56 11.45
C SER A 227 14.47 -14.02 12.88
N ALA A 228 14.39 -12.71 13.10
CA ALA A 228 14.52 -12.11 14.44
C ALA A 228 13.58 -12.75 15.48
N ALA A 229 12.33 -13.01 15.11
CA ALA A 229 11.35 -13.64 15.99
C ALA A 229 11.73 -15.07 16.42
N THR A 230 12.58 -15.76 15.65
CA THR A 230 13.04 -17.13 15.98
C THR A 230 14.01 -17.15 17.16
N ALA A 231 14.65 -16.03 17.48
CA ALA A 231 15.53 -15.91 18.64
C ALA A 231 14.74 -16.01 19.95
N ASP A 232 13.48 -15.55 19.96
CA ASP A 232 12.56 -15.63 21.09
C ASP A 232 11.77 -16.95 21.10
N ASP A 233 11.39 -17.46 19.93
CA ASP A 233 10.70 -18.74 19.77
C ASP A 233 11.40 -19.62 18.71
N PRO A 234 12.34 -20.51 19.13
CA PRO A 234 13.07 -21.39 18.23
C PRO A 234 12.19 -22.33 17.39
N THR A 235 10.93 -22.58 17.79
CA THR A 235 10.00 -23.42 17.01
C THR A 235 9.59 -22.79 15.68
N LEU A 236 9.91 -21.49 15.49
CA LEU A 236 9.71 -20.75 14.25
C LEU A 236 10.83 -20.91 13.22
N SER A 237 11.92 -21.59 13.58
CA SER A 237 13.10 -21.71 12.72
C SER A 237 12.73 -22.24 11.33
N GLY A 238 13.16 -21.53 10.30
CA GLY A 238 12.93 -21.91 8.91
C GLY A 238 11.46 -21.81 8.45
N LEU A 239 10.59 -21.07 9.13
CA LEU A 239 9.18 -20.88 8.73
C LEU A 239 8.90 -19.60 7.94
N PHE A 240 9.88 -18.69 7.80
CA PHE A 240 9.68 -17.39 7.17
C PHE A 240 10.46 -17.23 5.86
N LEU A 241 10.25 -16.09 5.20
CA LEU A 241 10.76 -15.81 3.86
C LEU A 241 12.30 -15.75 3.76
N ASP A 242 13.03 -15.56 4.85
CA ASP A 242 14.49 -15.71 4.85
C ASP A 242 14.93 -17.12 4.42
N SER A 243 14.13 -18.13 4.77
CA SER A 243 14.45 -19.55 4.65
C SER A 243 13.48 -20.33 3.74
N ARG A 244 12.24 -19.87 3.56
CA ARG A 244 11.17 -20.52 2.78
C ARG A 244 10.97 -19.88 1.39
N PRO A 245 10.64 -20.68 0.36
CA PRO A 245 10.27 -20.13 -0.94
C PRO A 245 9.00 -19.28 -0.81
N SER A 246 8.64 -18.51 -1.83
CA SER A 246 7.38 -17.78 -1.86
C SER A 246 6.25 -18.65 -2.41
N LYS A 247 5.03 -18.55 -1.90
CA LYS A 247 3.87 -19.17 -2.54
C LYS A 247 3.69 -18.62 -3.97
N PRO A 248 3.60 -19.47 -5.02
CA PRO A 248 3.33 -19.00 -6.38
C PRO A 248 1.92 -18.41 -6.47
N ASN A 249 0.94 -19.11 -5.90
CA ASN A 249 -0.47 -18.78 -5.97
C ASN A 249 -0.86 -17.85 -4.81
N LYS A 250 -1.09 -16.57 -5.12
CA LYS A 250 -1.30 -15.50 -4.16
C LYS A 250 -2.42 -14.58 -4.65
N ALA A 251 -3.12 -13.95 -3.71
CA ALA A 251 -4.25 -13.10 -4.05
C ALA A 251 -3.78 -11.83 -4.78
N LEU A 252 -4.43 -11.51 -5.89
CA LEU A 252 -4.28 -10.22 -6.57
C LEU A 252 -5.54 -9.40 -6.33
N GLN A 253 -5.40 -8.30 -5.59
CA GLN A 253 -6.54 -7.50 -5.14
C GLN A 253 -6.15 -6.03 -4.97
N MET A 254 -7.16 -5.15 -4.94
CA MET A 254 -7.03 -3.78 -4.47
C MET A 254 -7.72 -3.67 -3.11
N GLU A 255 -6.95 -3.42 -2.05
CA GLU A 255 -7.49 -3.22 -0.70
C GLU A 255 -7.79 -1.75 -0.43
N THR A 256 -9.02 -1.45 -0.04
CA THR A 256 -9.47 -0.14 0.35
C THR A 256 -9.93 -0.19 1.80
N GLN A 257 -9.25 0.53 2.68
CA GLN A 257 -9.59 0.61 4.10
C GLN A 257 -10.48 1.82 4.41
N TYR A 258 -10.40 2.89 3.61
CA TYR A 258 -11.21 4.08 3.83
C TYR A 258 -11.32 4.94 2.57
N ILE A 259 -12.55 5.13 2.09
CA ILE A 259 -12.97 6.24 1.23
C ILE A 259 -14.05 7.03 1.99
N PRO A 260 -13.96 8.38 2.06
CA PRO A 260 -14.98 9.18 2.73
C PRO A 260 -16.36 9.02 2.10
N ALA A 261 -17.40 8.94 2.92
CA ALA A 261 -18.77 8.89 2.48
C ALA A 261 -19.71 9.48 3.54
N PHE A 262 -20.94 9.79 3.15
CA PHE A 262 -21.99 10.28 4.04
C PHE A 262 -23.29 9.53 3.76
N GLN A 263 -24.15 9.38 4.76
CA GLN A 263 -25.49 8.83 4.59
C GLN A 263 -26.54 9.69 5.28
N ALA A 264 -27.77 9.65 4.77
CA ALA A 264 -28.95 10.28 5.35
C ALA A 264 -30.20 9.50 4.99
N THR A 265 -31.23 9.58 5.83
CA THR A 265 -32.53 8.93 5.62
C THR A 265 -33.56 10.00 5.31
N ASP A 266 -34.36 9.79 4.26
CA ASP A 266 -35.42 10.71 3.87
C ASP A 266 -36.67 10.59 4.77
N SER A 267 -37.69 11.42 4.53
CA SER A 267 -38.93 11.40 5.32
C SER A 267 -39.77 10.12 5.13
N ASN A 268 -39.49 9.33 4.09
CA ASN A 268 -40.14 8.06 3.82
C ASN A 268 -39.42 6.87 4.48
N GLY A 269 -38.30 7.13 5.18
CA GLY A 269 -37.49 6.09 5.81
C GLY A 269 -36.49 5.41 4.87
N VAL A 270 -36.27 5.94 3.66
CA VAL A 270 -35.30 5.40 2.71
C VAL A 270 -33.94 6.03 2.96
N THR A 271 -32.91 5.19 3.13
CA THR A 271 -31.54 5.66 3.37
C THR A 271 -30.78 5.78 2.06
N TYR A 272 -30.12 6.93 1.88
CA TYR A 272 -29.23 7.24 0.79
C TYR A 272 -27.82 7.46 1.30
N ALA A 273 -26.83 7.23 0.44
CA ALA A 273 -25.44 7.54 0.70
C ALA A 273 -24.83 8.32 -0.47
N ARG A 274 -23.83 9.15 -0.14
CA ARG A 274 -22.94 9.79 -1.11
C ARG A 274 -21.49 9.46 -0.77
N VAL A 275 -20.76 8.91 -1.72
CA VAL A 275 -19.35 8.55 -1.60
C VAL A 275 -18.49 9.61 -2.30
N ALA A 276 -17.27 9.84 -1.79
CA ALA A 276 -16.30 10.73 -2.45
C ALA A 276 -16.10 10.30 -3.91
N PRO A 277 -16.04 11.24 -4.88
CA PRO A 277 -15.86 10.93 -6.29
C PRO A 277 -14.64 10.02 -6.50
N THR A 278 -14.91 8.76 -6.80
CA THR A 278 -13.91 7.69 -6.93
C THR A 278 -13.77 7.38 -8.41
N SER A 279 -12.55 7.35 -8.92
CA SER A 279 -12.30 7.27 -10.36
C SER A 279 -11.31 6.16 -10.74
N PHE A 280 -11.44 5.66 -11.96
CA PHE A 280 -10.52 4.71 -12.60
C PHE A 280 -10.00 5.31 -13.91
N PRO A 281 -8.77 5.00 -14.33
CA PRO A 281 -8.22 5.49 -15.59
C PRO A 281 -8.93 4.81 -16.75
N ARG A 282 -9.12 5.49 -17.88
CA ARG A 282 -9.64 4.86 -19.10
C ARG A 282 -8.76 5.10 -20.31
N ASP A 283 -8.77 4.13 -21.21
CA ASP A 283 -8.23 4.28 -22.54
C ASP A 283 -9.24 4.93 -23.52
N ALA A 284 -8.85 5.02 -24.78
CA ALA A 284 -9.67 5.57 -25.85
C ALA A 284 -10.95 4.76 -26.13
N SER A 285 -10.97 3.46 -25.83
CA SER A 285 -12.16 2.61 -25.93
C SER A 285 -13.13 2.81 -24.77
N GLY A 286 -12.65 3.39 -23.67
CA GLY A 286 -13.39 3.59 -22.43
C GLY A 286 -13.24 2.42 -21.44
N ASP A 287 -12.28 1.53 -21.66
CA ASP A 287 -11.96 0.45 -20.73
C ASP A 287 -10.80 0.88 -19.81
N SER A 288 -10.72 0.30 -18.62
CA SER A 288 -9.67 0.56 -17.63
C SER A 288 -8.70 -0.60 -17.58
N LEU A 289 -7.44 -0.41 -18.00
CA LEU A 289 -6.34 -1.33 -17.67
C LEU A 289 -5.94 -1.12 -16.21
N VAL A 290 -5.93 -2.18 -15.39
CA VAL A 290 -5.54 -2.06 -13.98
C VAL A 290 -4.36 -2.95 -13.59
N VAL A 291 -4.24 -4.14 -14.19
CA VAL A 291 -3.09 -5.04 -13.98
C VAL A 291 -2.66 -5.65 -15.30
N HIS A 292 -1.35 -5.77 -15.47
CA HIS A 292 -0.74 -6.35 -16.66
C HIS A 292 0.42 -7.29 -16.29
N ARG A 293 0.50 -8.43 -16.97
CA ARG A 293 1.57 -9.44 -16.88
C ARG A 293 1.94 -9.87 -15.46
N MET A 294 1.01 -10.53 -14.77
CA MET A 294 1.33 -11.23 -13.52
C MET A 294 2.14 -12.50 -13.83
N LEU A 295 3.41 -12.50 -13.45
CA LEU A 295 4.34 -13.61 -13.63
C LEU A 295 4.83 -14.12 -12.28
N VAL A 296 5.01 -15.44 -12.17
CA VAL A 296 5.72 -16.08 -11.05
C VAL A 296 6.94 -16.82 -11.56
N TYR A 297 7.98 -16.93 -10.74
CA TYR A 297 9.31 -17.38 -11.17
C TYR A 297 9.78 -18.60 -10.40
N ASN A 298 10.60 -19.44 -11.04
CA ASN A 298 11.46 -20.38 -10.32
C ASN A 298 12.89 -19.83 -10.24
N LYS A 299 13.79 -20.49 -9.50
CA LYS A 299 15.15 -19.99 -9.22
C LYS A 299 16.02 -19.76 -10.46
N ASN A 300 15.77 -20.50 -11.54
CA ASN A 300 16.51 -20.33 -12.80
C ASN A 300 16.28 -18.93 -13.40
N ALA A 301 15.21 -18.24 -13.03
CA ALA A 301 14.90 -16.91 -13.53
C ALA A 301 15.97 -15.87 -13.18
N LEU A 302 16.65 -16.03 -12.04
CA LEU A 302 17.69 -15.08 -11.62
C LEU A 302 18.67 -15.66 -10.60
N TRP A 303 18.18 -16.32 -9.55
CA TRP A 303 18.96 -16.73 -8.38
C TRP A 303 20.18 -17.58 -8.77
N ASP A 304 19.98 -18.63 -9.58
CA ASP A 304 21.04 -19.60 -9.87
C ASP A 304 22.21 -18.97 -10.64
N ALA A 305 21.92 -18.14 -11.64
CA ALA A 305 22.95 -17.41 -12.39
C ALA A 305 23.72 -16.42 -11.50
N VAL A 306 23.03 -15.69 -10.61
CA VAL A 306 23.68 -14.75 -9.68
C VAL A 306 24.53 -15.49 -8.65
N LYS A 307 24.04 -16.64 -8.15
CA LYS A 307 24.80 -17.46 -7.21
C LYS A 307 26.10 -17.97 -7.85
N THR A 308 26.01 -18.54 -9.05
CA THR A 308 27.18 -18.99 -9.82
C THR A 308 28.19 -17.86 -10.03
N TRP A 309 27.73 -16.65 -10.36
CA TRP A 309 28.61 -15.49 -10.51
C TRP A 309 29.32 -15.11 -9.21
N PHE A 310 28.59 -15.08 -8.09
CA PHE A 310 29.18 -14.75 -6.81
C PHE A 310 30.19 -15.79 -6.34
N ASP A 311 30.03 -17.05 -6.74
CA ASP A 311 30.97 -18.15 -6.48
C ASP A 311 32.19 -18.19 -7.44
N GLY A 312 32.35 -17.18 -8.30
CA GLY A 312 33.49 -17.05 -9.20
C GLY A 312 33.22 -17.45 -10.65
N GLY A 313 31.98 -17.79 -11.00
CA GLY A 313 31.55 -18.02 -12.37
C GLY A 313 31.37 -16.73 -13.19
N PRO A 314 30.82 -16.84 -14.42
CA PRO A 314 30.62 -15.70 -15.30
C PRO A 314 29.63 -14.68 -14.74
N ALA A 315 29.77 -13.41 -15.14
CA ALA A 315 28.90 -12.34 -14.68
C ALA A 315 27.44 -12.53 -15.10
N ALA A 316 26.53 -12.53 -14.13
CA ALA A 316 25.09 -12.46 -14.40
C ALA A 316 24.73 -11.03 -14.84
N ASN A 317 23.98 -10.88 -15.92
CA ASN A 317 23.64 -9.57 -16.49
C ASN A 317 22.44 -8.88 -15.82
N GLY A 318 21.73 -9.58 -14.93
CA GLY A 318 20.57 -9.11 -14.18
C GLY A 318 19.22 -9.27 -14.90
N LYS A 319 19.21 -9.69 -16.17
CA LYS A 319 17.98 -9.95 -16.91
C LYS A 319 17.25 -11.14 -16.29
N ILE A 320 16.00 -10.95 -15.92
CA ILE A 320 15.15 -12.02 -15.39
C ILE A 320 14.69 -12.87 -16.57
N ASP A 321 14.98 -14.17 -16.50
CA ASP A 321 14.68 -15.10 -17.58
C ASP A 321 13.20 -15.50 -17.58
N GLU A 322 12.46 -15.01 -18.56
CA GLU A 322 11.04 -15.31 -18.74
C GLU A 322 10.76 -16.79 -19.05
N SER A 323 11.73 -17.53 -19.59
CA SER A 323 11.57 -18.98 -19.81
C SER A 323 11.49 -19.78 -18.51
N ALA A 324 11.96 -19.17 -17.41
CA ALA A 324 11.84 -19.68 -16.05
C ALA A 324 10.66 -19.05 -15.28
N SER A 325 9.66 -18.54 -16.01
CA SER A 325 8.43 -17.97 -15.45
C SER A 325 7.17 -18.73 -15.87
N ALA A 326 6.11 -18.60 -15.08
CA ALA A 326 4.76 -19.01 -15.45
C ALA A 326 3.83 -17.80 -15.37
N PRO A 327 3.10 -17.46 -16.46
CA PRO A 327 2.07 -16.43 -16.41
C PRO A 327 0.86 -16.92 -15.62
N GLN A 328 0.31 -16.04 -14.79
CA GLN A 328 -0.97 -16.27 -14.13
C GLN A 328 -2.08 -15.60 -14.95
N THR A 329 -2.61 -16.33 -15.92
CA THR A 329 -3.65 -15.85 -16.83
C THR A 329 -4.89 -15.40 -16.05
N PHE A 330 -5.40 -14.22 -16.37
CA PHE A 330 -6.60 -13.69 -15.75
C PHE A 330 -7.84 -14.46 -16.20
N MET A 331 -8.90 -14.38 -15.39
CA MET A 331 -10.19 -14.92 -15.74
C MET A 331 -11.15 -13.74 -15.91
N SER A 332 -12.04 -13.77 -16.91
CA SER A 332 -13.13 -12.79 -17.13
C SER A 332 -14.21 -12.87 -16.05
N LYS A 333 -13.79 -12.78 -14.80
CA LYS A 333 -14.58 -12.79 -13.57
C LYS A 333 -13.80 -11.98 -12.54
N GLY A 334 -14.48 -11.64 -11.46
CA GLY A 334 -13.94 -10.81 -10.40
C GLY A 334 -15.10 -10.30 -9.57
N GLY A 335 -14.82 -9.40 -8.66
CA GLY A 335 -15.91 -8.79 -7.91
C GLY A 335 -15.42 -7.80 -6.88
N SER A 336 -16.38 -7.16 -6.23
CA SER A 336 -16.14 -6.23 -5.16
C SER A 336 -16.73 -6.73 -3.85
N THR A 337 -15.99 -6.47 -2.77
CA THR A 337 -16.48 -6.58 -1.40
C THR A 337 -16.62 -5.20 -0.76
N TRP A 338 -16.59 -4.13 -1.57
CA TRP A 338 -16.84 -2.77 -1.11
C TRP A 338 -18.21 -2.66 -0.48
N ARG A 339 -18.23 -1.99 0.67
CA ARG A 339 -19.38 -1.79 1.52
C ARG A 339 -19.38 -0.37 2.01
N ILE A 340 -20.57 0.20 2.21
CA ILE A 340 -20.76 1.51 2.84
C ILE A 340 -21.35 1.27 4.23
N TYR A 341 -20.71 1.81 5.26
CA TYR A 341 -21.12 1.60 6.65
C TYR A 341 -20.57 2.67 7.63
N PRO A 342 -21.27 2.93 8.75
CA PRO A 342 -20.74 3.80 9.81
C PRO A 342 -19.56 3.15 10.53
N ARG A 343 -18.61 3.95 11.02
CA ARG A 343 -17.36 3.44 11.64
C ARG A 343 -17.59 2.42 12.77
N SER A 344 -18.65 2.59 13.55
CA SER A 344 -19.03 1.70 14.65
C SER A 344 -19.81 0.47 14.21
N ALA A 345 -19.99 0.23 12.90
CA ALA A 345 -20.79 -0.85 12.38
C ALA A 345 -20.22 -2.23 12.76
N THR A 346 -21.12 -3.10 13.25
CA THR A 346 -20.87 -4.55 13.31
C THR A 346 -20.73 -5.10 11.89
N LYS A 347 -20.22 -6.33 11.75
CA LYS A 347 -19.97 -6.94 10.44
C LYS A 347 -21.26 -7.06 9.60
N GLU A 348 -22.37 -7.33 10.25
CA GLU A 348 -23.70 -7.52 9.66
C GLU A 348 -24.27 -6.22 9.11
N GLN A 349 -23.92 -5.09 9.74
CA GLN A 349 -24.32 -3.75 9.31
C GLN A 349 -23.52 -3.24 8.10
N ARG A 350 -22.49 -3.97 7.65
CA ARG A 350 -21.66 -3.57 6.51
C ARG A 350 -22.25 -4.09 5.21
N VAL A 351 -23.08 -3.25 4.60
CA VAL A 351 -23.84 -3.57 3.40
C VAL A 351 -23.01 -3.34 2.14
N LYS A 352 -23.03 -4.31 1.21
CA LYS A 352 -22.26 -4.25 -0.04
C LYS A 352 -22.86 -3.25 -1.03
N ILE A 353 -22.03 -2.70 -1.90
CA ILE A 353 -22.49 -1.98 -3.09
C ILE A 353 -22.81 -2.96 -4.23
N ALA A 354 -23.78 -2.60 -5.08
CA ALA A 354 -24.09 -3.30 -6.32
C ALA A 354 -23.04 -3.02 -7.40
N TRP A 355 -21.80 -3.44 -7.16
CA TRP A 355 -20.65 -3.22 -8.06
C TRP A 355 -20.90 -3.68 -9.50
N ASP A 356 -21.52 -4.86 -9.65
CA ASP A 356 -21.78 -5.47 -10.95
C ASP A 356 -22.80 -4.67 -11.79
N ALA A 357 -23.51 -3.70 -11.20
CA ALA A 357 -24.42 -2.82 -11.94
C ALA A 357 -23.65 -1.84 -12.86
N PHE A 358 -22.42 -1.47 -12.50
CA PHE A 358 -21.65 -0.46 -13.22
C PHE A 358 -20.24 -0.88 -13.67
N ALA A 359 -19.74 -2.03 -13.22
CA ALA A 359 -18.40 -2.50 -13.54
C ALA A 359 -18.42 -3.97 -13.98
N SER A 360 -17.88 -4.24 -15.17
CA SER A 360 -17.69 -5.59 -15.71
C SER A 360 -16.20 -5.91 -15.81
N PRO A 361 -15.69 -6.96 -15.14
CA PRO A 361 -14.29 -7.38 -15.30
C PRO A 361 -14.07 -7.91 -16.72
N VAL A 362 -12.95 -7.51 -17.34
CA VAL A 362 -12.61 -7.91 -18.72
C VAL A 362 -11.15 -8.32 -18.83
N GLU A 363 -10.90 -9.34 -19.64
CA GLU A 363 -9.57 -9.64 -20.18
C GLU A 363 -9.35 -8.71 -21.39
N LEU A 364 -8.46 -7.72 -21.25
CA LEU A 364 -8.15 -6.77 -22.34
C LEU A 364 -7.25 -7.41 -23.39
N ASP A 365 -6.38 -8.33 -22.96
CA ASP A 365 -5.67 -9.31 -23.77
C ASP A 365 -5.38 -10.55 -22.90
N SER A 366 -4.58 -11.50 -23.41
CA SER A 366 -4.25 -12.74 -22.69
C SER A 366 -3.50 -12.57 -21.36
N VAL A 367 -2.98 -11.37 -21.07
CA VAL A 367 -2.16 -11.06 -19.89
C VAL A 367 -2.53 -9.71 -19.26
N SER A 368 -3.71 -9.18 -19.53
CA SER A 368 -4.16 -7.86 -19.05
C SER A 368 -5.57 -7.92 -18.49
N TYR A 369 -5.73 -7.43 -17.26
CA TYR A 369 -7.01 -7.37 -16.58
C TYR A 369 -7.48 -5.93 -16.45
N GLY A 370 -8.78 -5.73 -16.65
CA GLY A 370 -9.40 -4.43 -16.62
C GLY A 370 -10.87 -4.44 -16.26
N TYR A 371 -11.47 -3.26 -16.40
CA TYR A 371 -12.91 -3.07 -16.26
C TYR A 371 -13.48 -2.37 -17.48
N ARG A 372 -14.67 -2.85 -17.89
CA ARG A 372 -15.58 -2.13 -18.76
C ARG A 372 -16.72 -1.55 -17.93
N TRP A 373 -17.08 -0.31 -18.20
CA TRP A 373 -18.04 0.43 -17.37
C TRP A 373 -19.41 0.58 -18.03
N ASN A 374 -20.46 0.55 -17.20
CA ASN A 374 -21.80 0.95 -17.63
C ASN A 374 -21.91 2.48 -17.56
N TYR A 375 -21.89 3.15 -18.72
CA TYR A 375 -21.95 4.60 -18.81
C TYR A 375 -23.34 5.22 -18.59
N GLU A 376 -24.36 4.41 -18.33
CA GLU A 376 -25.63 4.90 -17.79
C GLU A 376 -25.52 5.25 -16.29
N LEU A 377 -24.53 4.67 -15.59
CA LEU A 377 -24.31 4.85 -14.15
C LEU A 377 -22.96 5.50 -13.83
N ALA A 378 -21.91 5.15 -14.58
CA ALA A 378 -20.58 5.75 -14.48
C ALA A 378 -20.42 6.91 -15.47
N THR A 379 -19.57 7.89 -15.15
CA THR A 379 -19.38 9.09 -15.97
C THR A 379 -17.98 9.13 -16.56
N LYS A 380 -17.87 9.43 -17.87
CA LYS A 380 -16.58 9.76 -18.48
C LYS A 380 -16.16 11.15 -18.02
N THR A 381 -15.04 11.22 -17.32
CA THR A 381 -14.51 12.46 -16.77
C THR A 381 -13.18 12.77 -17.44
N GLU A 382 -12.94 14.05 -17.70
CA GLU A 382 -11.64 14.59 -18.10
C GLU A 382 -11.10 15.34 -16.89
N SER A 383 -9.86 15.04 -16.48
CA SER A 383 -9.19 15.72 -15.37
C SER A 383 -7.87 16.32 -15.83
N GLU A 384 -7.28 17.19 -15.01
CA GLU A 384 -5.93 17.69 -15.27
C GLU A 384 -4.87 16.56 -15.31
N HIS A 385 -5.17 15.41 -14.70
CA HIS A 385 -4.30 14.25 -14.65
C HIS A 385 -4.51 13.31 -15.85
N GLY A 386 -5.69 13.28 -16.45
CA GLY A 386 -5.98 12.44 -17.62
C GLY A 386 -7.44 12.02 -17.75
N GLN A 387 -7.66 11.05 -18.65
CA GLN A 387 -8.96 10.48 -18.96
C GLN A 387 -9.38 9.47 -17.89
N LEU A 388 -10.49 9.76 -17.22
CA LEU A 388 -11.01 8.97 -16.11
C LEU A 388 -12.45 8.50 -16.37
N VAL A 389 -12.85 7.49 -15.60
CA VAL A 389 -14.25 7.13 -15.35
C VAL A 389 -14.53 7.36 -13.89
N THR A 390 -15.45 8.25 -13.59
CA THR A 390 -15.95 8.48 -12.23
C THR A 390 -17.08 7.49 -11.96
N LEU A 391 -16.93 6.72 -10.88
CA LEU A 391 -17.92 5.75 -10.42
C LEU A 391 -19.17 6.48 -9.87
N PRO A 392 -20.31 5.78 -9.70
CA PRO A 392 -21.49 6.37 -9.07
C PRO A 392 -21.16 6.95 -7.69
N GLU A 393 -21.56 8.21 -7.47
CA GLU A 393 -21.40 8.89 -6.18
C GLU A 393 -22.55 8.58 -5.23
N TYR A 394 -23.77 8.41 -5.74
CA TYR A 394 -24.99 8.28 -4.96
C TYR A 394 -25.52 6.85 -4.97
N TYR A 395 -25.97 6.40 -3.80
CA TYR A 395 -26.52 5.06 -3.60
C TYR A 395 -27.79 5.13 -2.77
N ARG A 396 -28.75 4.27 -3.08
CA ARG A 396 -29.95 4.01 -2.26
C ARG A 396 -29.83 2.64 -1.60
N LEU A 397 -30.21 2.53 -0.34
CA LEU A 397 -30.22 1.26 0.38
C LEU A 397 -31.53 0.50 0.09
N ASP A 398 -31.43 -0.55 -0.71
CA ASP A 398 -32.56 -1.41 -1.07
C ASP A 398 -32.48 -2.76 -0.34
N GLY A 399 -33.55 -3.56 -0.40
CA GLY A 399 -33.55 -4.95 0.07
C GLY A 399 -33.56 -5.12 1.61
N VAL A 400 -33.80 -4.03 2.35
CA VAL A 400 -33.91 -4.07 3.83
C VAL A 400 -35.09 -4.95 4.26
N GLU A 401 -36.22 -4.89 3.56
CA GLU A 401 -37.42 -5.70 3.85
C GLU A 401 -37.22 -7.20 3.58
N THR A 402 -36.28 -7.55 2.69
CA THR A 402 -36.01 -8.94 2.29
C THR A 402 -34.79 -9.55 2.99
N ASP A 403 -34.26 -8.86 4.02
CA ASP A 403 -33.05 -9.22 4.78
C ASP A 403 -31.81 -9.46 3.89
N LYS A 404 -31.79 -8.79 2.73
CA LYS A 404 -30.68 -8.81 1.77
C LYS A 404 -30.33 -7.39 1.35
N PRO A 405 -29.90 -6.54 2.31
CA PRO A 405 -29.63 -5.15 2.03
C PRO A 405 -28.50 -5.01 1.00
N ILE A 406 -28.65 -4.04 0.11
CA ILE A 406 -27.64 -3.69 -0.91
C ILE A 406 -27.70 -2.20 -1.24
N TRP A 407 -26.54 -1.58 -1.41
CA TRP A 407 -26.42 -0.21 -1.90
C TRP A 407 -26.48 -0.20 -3.42
N VAL A 408 -27.59 0.27 -3.99
CA VAL A 408 -27.82 0.35 -5.43
C VAL A 408 -27.44 1.75 -5.92
N PRO A 409 -26.60 1.91 -6.95
CA PRO A 409 -26.27 3.22 -7.49
C PRO A 409 -27.52 3.89 -8.07
N VAL A 410 -27.69 5.18 -7.80
CA VAL A 410 -28.81 5.99 -8.32
C VAL A 410 -28.30 7.34 -8.86
N PRO A 411 -28.98 7.93 -9.85
CA PRO A 411 -28.69 9.30 -10.28
C PRO A 411 -28.90 10.30 -9.13
N SER A 412 -28.15 11.40 -9.13
CA SER A 412 -28.30 12.47 -8.13
C SER A 412 -29.71 13.06 -8.07
N ALA A 413 -30.44 13.04 -9.19
CA ALA A 413 -31.83 13.52 -9.29
C ALA A 413 -32.84 12.65 -8.52
N GLU A 414 -32.51 11.40 -8.21
CA GLU A 414 -33.36 10.51 -7.39
C GLU A 414 -33.11 10.68 -5.88
N VAL A 415 -32.10 11.45 -5.48
CA VAL A 415 -31.75 11.67 -4.08
C VAL A 415 -32.54 12.86 -3.53
N PRO A 416 -33.41 12.67 -2.52
CA PRO A 416 -34.25 13.75 -2.02
C PRO A 416 -33.44 14.91 -1.44
N VAL A 417 -33.86 16.14 -1.72
CA VAL A 417 -33.15 17.36 -1.32
C VAL A 417 -33.06 17.47 0.21
N GLU A 418 -34.08 16.99 0.93
CA GLU A 418 -34.11 16.98 2.39
C GLU A 418 -32.99 16.14 3.02
N THR A 419 -32.41 15.18 2.29
CA THR A 419 -31.27 14.39 2.79
C THR A 419 -30.02 15.24 3.01
N GLY A 420 -29.91 16.40 2.35
CA GLY A 420 -28.74 17.27 2.41
C GLY A 420 -27.48 16.71 1.74
N LEU A 421 -27.50 15.50 1.17
CA LEU A 421 -26.32 14.82 0.61
C LEU A 421 -25.69 15.56 -0.58
N ALA A 422 -26.49 16.29 -1.36
CA ALA A 422 -25.99 17.14 -2.44
C ALA A 422 -25.08 18.28 -1.93
N ASN A 423 -25.27 18.73 -0.68
CA ASN A 423 -24.50 19.81 -0.08
C ASN A 423 -23.19 19.34 0.57
N VAL A 424 -23.00 18.02 0.72
CA VAL A 424 -21.76 17.43 1.23
C VAL A 424 -20.60 17.80 0.33
N GLN A 425 -19.45 18.08 0.94
CA GLN A 425 -18.22 18.42 0.25
C GLN A 425 -17.09 17.51 0.69
N PHE A 426 -16.33 17.00 -0.28
CA PHE A 426 -15.12 16.20 -0.05
C PHE A 426 -13.89 17.08 -0.26
N HIS A 427 -13.58 17.95 0.69
CA HIS A 427 -12.47 18.89 0.58
C HIS A 427 -11.14 18.26 0.98
N ARG A 428 -10.04 18.80 0.44
CA ARG A 428 -8.72 18.58 1.07
C ARG A 428 -8.80 19.11 2.50
N PRO A 429 -8.29 18.39 3.52
CA PRO A 429 -8.39 18.81 4.93
C PRO A 429 -7.80 20.17 5.30
N ASN A 430 -7.25 20.96 4.37
CA ASN A 430 -6.59 22.23 4.63
C ASN A 430 -6.91 23.31 3.58
N ASP A 431 -8.15 23.36 3.09
CA ASP A 431 -8.59 24.47 2.25
C ASP A 431 -8.73 25.78 3.09
N LYS A 432 -7.60 26.49 3.26
CA LYS A 432 -7.36 27.85 3.82
C LYS A 432 -8.02 28.27 5.14
N ARG A 433 -8.82 27.44 5.81
CA ARG A 433 -9.57 27.79 7.03
C ARG A 433 -9.22 26.96 8.27
N ALA A 434 -8.35 25.95 8.16
CA ALA A 434 -7.84 25.20 9.29
C ALA A 434 -6.37 25.55 9.52
N ASN A 435 -5.98 25.81 10.77
CA ASN A 435 -4.59 25.96 11.20
C ASN A 435 -3.79 24.73 10.76
N HIS A 436 -3.13 24.80 9.61
CA HIS A 436 -2.32 23.72 9.08
C HIS A 436 -1.18 23.43 10.05
N LYS A 437 -1.27 22.34 10.82
CA LYS A 437 -0.11 21.80 11.52
C LYS A 437 0.75 21.17 10.43
N MET A 438 1.89 21.78 10.13
CA MET A 438 2.88 21.23 9.20
C MET A 438 3.11 19.74 9.50
N ALA A 439 3.24 18.94 8.45
CA ALA A 439 3.54 17.53 8.62
C ALA A 439 4.84 17.39 9.43
N GLU A 440 4.79 16.60 10.51
CA GLU A 440 5.98 16.36 11.33
C GLU A 440 7.07 15.72 10.45
N PRO A 441 8.33 16.17 10.56
CA PRO A 441 9.40 15.63 9.72
C PRO A 441 9.71 14.17 10.10
N TYR A 442 10.10 13.37 9.12
CA TYR A 442 10.88 12.16 9.40
C TYR A 442 12.29 12.57 9.76
N VAL A 443 12.83 12.05 10.86
CA VAL A 443 14.17 12.36 11.34
C VAL A 443 14.77 11.08 11.90
N THR A 444 16.00 10.76 11.52
CA THR A 444 16.78 9.66 12.09
C THR A 444 17.54 10.11 13.34
N PRO A 445 17.96 9.19 14.22
CA PRO A 445 18.78 9.52 15.39
C PRO A 445 20.00 10.37 15.05
N ASP A 446 20.27 11.36 15.88
CA ASP A 446 21.40 12.29 15.75
C ASP A 446 22.54 12.01 16.74
N ASP A 447 22.34 11.09 17.69
CA ASP A 447 23.35 10.64 18.65
C ASP A 447 24.66 10.27 17.92
N PRO A 448 25.81 10.88 18.30
CA PRO A 448 27.12 10.60 17.70
C PRO A 448 27.56 9.13 17.74
N LEU A 449 27.03 8.34 18.66
CA LEU A 449 27.32 6.90 18.81
C LEU A 449 26.32 6.02 18.06
N SER A 450 25.25 6.58 17.50
CA SER A 450 24.28 5.82 16.72
C SER A 450 24.88 5.23 15.44
N CYS A 451 24.28 4.15 14.95
CA CYS A 451 24.62 3.53 13.66
C CYS A 451 24.48 4.48 12.46
N TRP A 452 23.79 5.62 12.63
CA TRP A 452 23.66 6.66 11.62
C TRP A 452 24.92 7.53 11.52
N LYS A 453 25.74 7.59 12.58
CA LYS A 453 26.92 8.45 12.69
C LYS A 453 28.24 7.69 12.78
N LYS A 454 28.23 6.40 13.17
CA LYS A 454 29.43 5.57 13.28
C LYS A 454 29.21 4.16 12.70
N PRO A 455 30.00 3.73 11.70
CA PRO A 455 31.04 4.48 10.98
C PRO A 455 30.52 5.71 10.23
N GLY A 456 29.24 5.74 9.90
CA GLY A 456 28.56 6.92 9.35
C GLY A 456 28.67 7.07 7.83
N PRO A 457 28.15 8.17 7.28
CA PRO A 457 28.17 8.41 5.84
C PRO A 457 29.57 8.78 5.33
N ALA A 458 29.85 8.41 4.09
CA ALA A 458 31.05 8.81 3.35
C ALA A 458 30.94 10.24 2.76
N ALA A 459 29.73 10.70 2.43
CA ALA A 459 29.50 12.06 1.92
C ALA A 459 28.09 12.59 2.23
N GLY A 460 27.96 13.91 2.32
CA GLY A 460 26.70 14.63 2.51
C GLY A 460 26.79 15.72 3.59
N PRO A 461 25.67 16.39 3.92
CA PRO A 461 24.32 16.16 3.41
C PRO A 461 24.13 16.59 1.94
N PHE A 462 23.17 15.95 1.28
CA PHE A 462 22.58 16.37 0.01
C PHE A 462 21.08 16.54 0.19
N GLN A 463 20.42 17.24 -0.74
CA GLN A 463 18.98 17.45 -0.70
C GLN A 463 18.32 17.17 -2.04
N ALA A 464 17.14 16.55 -1.99
CA ALA A 464 16.24 16.37 -3.13
C ALA A 464 14.90 17.02 -2.81
N LYS A 465 14.41 17.90 -3.70
CA LYS A 465 13.09 18.53 -3.60
C LYS A 465 12.11 17.72 -4.42
N LEU A 466 11.16 17.08 -3.77
CA LEU A 466 10.23 16.16 -4.40
C LEU A 466 8.97 16.89 -4.88
N GLY A 467 8.30 16.33 -5.88
CA GLY A 467 7.06 16.86 -6.44
C GLY A 467 5.89 16.85 -5.45
N ASP A 468 5.93 16.02 -4.40
CA ASP A 468 4.94 16.04 -3.32
C ASP A 468 5.06 17.25 -2.36
N GLY A 469 6.01 18.16 -2.64
CA GLY A 469 6.25 19.34 -1.82
C GLY A 469 7.12 19.09 -0.60
N SER A 470 7.74 17.92 -0.46
CA SER A 470 8.71 17.63 0.59
C SER A 470 10.16 17.76 0.12
N VAL A 471 11.07 17.93 1.07
CA VAL A 471 12.52 17.92 0.87
C VAL A 471 13.11 16.73 1.63
N VAL A 472 13.88 15.90 0.94
CA VAL A 472 14.63 14.79 1.53
C VAL A 472 16.08 15.21 1.71
N THR A 473 16.58 15.15 2.95
CA THR A 473 18.02 15.23 3.24
C THR A 473 18.61 13.82 3.29
N TYR A 474 19.64 13.58 2.50
CA TYR A 474 20.25 12.25 2.36
C TYR A 474 21.78 12.33 2.34
N TYR A 475 22.41 11.17 2.59
CA TYR A 475 23.85 11.01 2.60
C TYR A 475 24.24 9.75 1.83
N TRP A 476 25.50 9.67 1.38
CA TRP A 476 26.04 8.46 0.77
C TRP A 476 26.74 7.62 1.81
N TYR A 477 26.31 6.38 1.96
CA TYR A 477 26.93 5.39 2.83
C TYR A 477 27.67 4.37 1.98
N ARG A 478 28.81 3.89 2.48
CA ARG A 478 29.35 2.61 2.00
C ARG A 478 28.26 1.57 2.24
N PHE A 479 28.00 0.71 1.27
CA PHE A 479 26.84 -0.19 1.32
C PHE A 479 26.83 -1.04 2.60
N ALA A 480 27.98 -1.62 2.99
CA ALA A 480 28.15 -2.38 4.23
C ALA A 480 27.89 -1.60 5.52
N ASP A 481 28.02 -0.27 5.49
CA ASP A 481 27.94 0.61 6.65
C ASP A 481 26.58 1.29 6.81
N GLN A 482 25.63 0.98 5.93
CA GLN A 482 24.29 1.53 6.06
C GLN A 482 23.61 1.02 7.35
N PRO A 483 22.75 1.83 8.00
CA PRO A 483 22.13 1.48 9.27
C PRO A 483 21.38 0.14 9.27
N ALA A 484 20.72 -0.22 8.17
CA ALA A 484 20.02 -1.50 8.04
C ALA A 484 20.95 -2.70 8.24
N LEU A 485 22.15 -2.69 7.63
CA LEU A 485 23.09 -3.81 7.72
C LEU A 485 23.84 -3.86 9.05
N LEU A 486 24.08 -2.70 9.67
CA LEU A 486 24.63 -2.61 11.02
C LEU A 486 23.69 -3.22 12.07
N ASN A 487 22.38 -3.27 11.78
CA ASN A 487 21.35 -3.83 12.66
C ASN A 487 20.79 -5.18 12.14
N ALA A 488 21.42 -5.81 11.15
CA ALA A 488 20.95 -7.04 10.52
C ALA A 488 21.56 -8.32 11.10
N ASP A 489 22.07 -8.28 12.34
CA ASP A 489 22.83 -9.38 12.96
C ASP A 489 23.98 -9.88 12.05
N LEU A 490 24.71 -8.98 11.39
CA LEU A 490 25.85 -9.36 10.56
C LEU A 490 27.15 -9.08 11.32
N THR A 491 28.13 -9.97 11.17
CA THR A 491 29.53 -9.69 11.53
C THR A 491 30.16 -8.74 10.51
N GLU A 492 31.29 -8.14 10.88
CA GLU A 492 32.07 -7.31 9.95
C GLU A 492 32.47 -8.08 8.68
N VAL A 493 32.96 -9.31 8.84
CA VAL A 493 33.37 -10.17 7.72
C VAL A 493 32.20 -10.46 6.77
N GLU A 494 31.00 -10.72 7.31
CA GLU A 494 29.80 -10.96 6.48
C GLU A 494 29.36 -9.70 5.73
N ARG A 495 29.43 -8.52 6.37
CA ARG A 495 29.13 -7.24 5.70
C ARG A 495 30.14 -6.93 4.60
N GLU A 496 31.42 -7.19 4.82
CA GLU A 496 32.47 -7.04 3.81
C GLU A 496 32.28 -8.00 2.63
N ALA A 497 31.89 -9.25 2.88
CA ALA A 497 31.54 -10.18 1.81
C ALA A 497 30.34 -9.68 0.99
N MET A 498 29.34 -9.09 1.64
CA MET A 498 28.18 -8.49 0.96
C MET A 498 28.57 -7.24 0.16
N GLN A 499 29.45 -6.39 0.70
CA GLN A 499 30.02 -5.24 0.00
C GLN A 499 30.61 -5.65 -1.35
N LEU A 500 31.46 -6.68 -1.38
CA LEU A 500 32.08 -7.17 -2.63
C LEU A 500 31.05 -7.64 -3.67
N LYS A 501 29.97 -8.29 -3.22
CA LYS A 501 28.85 -8.69 -4.11
C LYS A 501 28.13 -7.47 -4.66
N VAL A 502 27.88 -6.45 -3.84
CA VAL A 502 27.22 -5.21 -4.28
C VAL A 502 28.10 -4.39 -5.22
N GLU A 503 29.41 -4.37 -5.02
CA GLU A 503 30.33 -3.74 -5.97
C GLU A 503 30.28 -4.41 -7.36
N LYS A 504 30.20 -5.75 -7.39
CA LYS A 504 29.97 -6.49 -8.65
C LYS A 504 28.66 -6.06 -9.31
N LEU A 505 27.58 -5.92 -8.53
CA LEU A 505 26.28 -5.46 -9.02
C LEU A 505 26.37 -4.03 -9.57
N HIS A 506 26.87 -3.05 -8.80
CA HIS A 506 26.92 -1.65 -9.24
C HIS A 506 27.77 -1.46 -10.52
N ARG A 507 28.80 -2.30 -10.73
CA ARG A 507 29.62 -2.26 -11.95
C ARG A 507 28.89 -2.80 -13.18
N THR A 508 27.99 -3.77 -12.98
CA THR A 508 27.45 -4.59 -14.08
C THR A 508 25.99 -4.27 -14.36
N TRP A 509 25.21 -3.93 -13.35
CA TRP A 509 23.76 -3.75 -13.40
C TRP A 509 23.44 -2.26 -13.41
N THR A 510 23.46 -1.67 -14.60
CA THR A 510 23.16 -0.25 -14.83
C THR A 510 21.68 -0.02 -15.12
N LYS A 511 21.15 1.14 -14.74
CA LYS A 511 19.73 1.53 -14.92
C LYS A 511 19.20 1.50 -16.36
N ASP A 512 20.09 1.54 -17.35
CA ASP A 512 19.74 1.55 -18.78
C ASP A 512 19.56 0.14 -19.37
N ARG A 513 19.53 -0.91 -18.52
CA ARG A 513 19.30 -2.30 -18.92
C ARG A 513 17.84 -2.71 -18.74
N GLU A 514 17.47 -3.78 -19.43
CA GLU A 514 16.21 -4.48 -19.19
C GLU A 514 16.41 -5.59 -18.14
N TYR A 515 15.61 -5.54 -17.09
CA TYR A 515 15.61 -6.53 -16.00
C TYR A 515 14.32 -7.36 -16.05
N LEU A 516 13.19 -6.68 -15.80
CA LEU A 516 11.86 -7.20 -16.07
C LEU A 516 11.54 -7.01 -17.55
N ALA A 517 10.83 -7.96 -18.14
CA ALA A 517 10.35 -7.83 -19.51
C ALA A 517 9.37 -6.66 -19.63
N PRO A 518 9.50 -5.78 -20.63
CA PRO A 518 8.66 -4.59 -20.76
C PRO A 518 7.18 -4.94 -20.91
N PRO A 519 6.26 -4.03 -20.54
CA PRO A 519 4.84 -4.26 -20.75
C PRO A 519 4.52 -4.30 -22.25
N THR A 520 3.55 -5.11 -22.64
CA THR A 520 3.04 -5.20 -24.02
C THR A 520 1.81 -4.33 -24.26
N LEU A 521 1.26 -3.74 -23.21
CA LEU A 521 0.15 -2.78 -23.26
C LEU A 521 0.42 -1.62 -22.30
N GLY A 522 -0.13 -0.45 -22.59
CA GLY A 522 0.04 0.74 -21.75
C GLY A 522 1.41 1.43 -21.92
N THR A 523 1.64 2.44 -21.08
CA THR A 523 2.90 3.20 -21.03
C THR A 523 3.46 3.15 -19.61
N LEU A 524 4.78 3.23 -19.44
CA LEU A 524 5.39 3.19 -18.10
C LEU A 524 5.26 4.54 -17.39
N ALA A 525 4.91 4.49 -16.11
CA ALA A 525 4.97 5.65 -15.23
C ALA A 525 6.42 5.99 -14.91
N ASP A 526 6.68 7.27 -14.65
CA ASP A 526 7.98 7.74 -14.16
C ASP A 526 8.01 7.80 -12.64
N LEU A 527 9.16 7.45 -12.05
CA LEU A 527 9.48 7.91 -10.70
C LEU A 527 9.60 9.44 -10.71
N ASP A 528 9.40 10.06 -9.55
CA ASP A 528 9.77 11.48 -9.40
C ASP A 528 11.24 11.67 -9.79
N PRO A 529 11.55 12.51 -10.80
CA PRO A 529 12.92 12.68 -11.28
C PRO A 529 13.90 13.12 -10.19
N ALA A 530 13.43 13.79 -9.13
CA ALA A 530 14.27 14.19 -8.00
C ALA A 530 14.80 13.00 -7.18
N LEU A 531 14.22 11.81 -7.33
CA LEU A 531 14.67 10.58 -6.69
C LEU A 531 15.79 9.89 -7.47
N LEU A 532 16.04 10.28 -8.72
CA LEU A 532 17.12 9.75 -9.54
C LEU A 532 18.41 10.53 -9.27
N VAL A 533 19.19 10.06 -8.30
CA VAL A 533 20.40 10.74 -7.82
C VAL A 533 21.65 10.23 -8.51
N THR A 534 22.63 11.11 -8.71
CA THR A 534 23.94 10.74 -9.25
C THR A 534 24.94 10.53 -8.11
N PRO A 535 25.63 9.37 -8.05
CA PRO A 535 26.72 9.17 -7.10
C PRO A 535 27.82 10.23 -7.24
N PRO A 536 28.34 10.78 -6.12
CA PRO A 536 29.54 11.59 -6.14
C PRO A 536 30.73 10.84 -6.73
N LYS A 537 31.69 11.58 -7.28
CA LYS A 537 32.90 10.99 -7.85
C LYS A 537 33.61 10.08 -6.85
N GLY A 538 33.86 8.84 -7.24
CA GLY A 538 34.50 7.82 -6.39
C GLY A 538 33.54 7.00 -5.54
N LEU A 539 32.24 7.33 -5.55
CA LEU A 539 31.18 6.62 -4.82
C LEU A 539 30.21 5.89 -5.77
N GLU A 540 30.55 5.75 -7.06
CA GLU A 540 29.69 5.11 -8.06
C GLU A 540 29.45 3.63 -7.76
N ILE A 541 30.42 2.97 -7.12
CA ILE A 541 30.45 1.54 -6.88
C ILE A 541 30.54 1.26 -5.37
N GLY A 542 29.62 0.44 -4.85
CA GLY A 542 29.64 0.03 -3.45
C GLY A 542 29.11 1.07 -2.45
N TYR A 543 28.47 2.15 -2.92
CA TYR A 543 27.82 3.15 -2.06
C TYR A 543 26.37 3.36 -2.47
N VAL A 544 25.55 3.75 -1.49
CA VAL A 544 24.10 3.94 -1.66
C VAL A 544 23.63 5.24 -0.99
N PRO A 545 22.62 5.92 -1.56
CA PRO A 545 22.00 7.08 -0.95
C PRO A 545 21.00 6.65 0.15
N ILE A 546 21.14 7.20 1.36
CA ILE A 546 20.26 6.92 2.50
C ILE A 546 19.63 8.23 2.98
N ALA A 547 18.30 8.28 3.01
CA ALA A 547 17.55 9.39 3.58
C ALA A 547 17.70 9.42 5.11
N THR A 548 17.91 10.62 5.66
CA THR A 548 18.05 10.85 7.12
C THR A 548 17.01 11.84 7.64
N ARG A 549 16.42 12.64 6.74
CA ARG A 549 15.33 13.54 7.06
C ARG A 549 14.41 13.70 5.85
N GLN A 550 13.11 13.81 6.09
CA GLN A 550 12.14 14.26 5.09
C GLN A 550 11.16 15.23 5.77
N GLU A 551 10.99 16.41 5.20
CA GLU A 551 10.15 17.46 5.77
C GLU A 551 9.43 18.25 4.68
N GLU A 552 8.39 18.99 5.05
CA GLU A 552 7.69 19.86 4.13
C GLU A 552 8.62 20.98 3.64
N GLN A 553 8.59 21.29 2.35
CA GLN A 553 9.37 22.37 1.77
C GLN A 553 8.90 23.71 2.34
N THR A 554 9.79 24.39 3.07
CA THR A 554 9.53 25.77 3.50
C THR A 554 9.43 26.68 2.27
N ARG A 555 8.33 27.44 2.19
CA ARG A 555 8.06 28.39 1.12
C ARG A 555 8.97 29.62 1.18
#